data_AF-A0A7W5K429-F1
#
_entry.id   AF-A0A7W5K429-F1
#
_cell.length_a   1.000
_cell.length_b   1.000
_cell.length_c   1.000
_cell.angle_alpha   90.00
_cell.angle_beta   90.00
_cell.angle_gamma   90.00
#
_symmetry.space_group_name_H-M   'P 1'
#
loop_
_entity.id
_entity.type
_entity.pdbx_description
1 polymer ?
#
loop_
_entity_poly.entity_id
_entity_poly.type
_entity_poly.pdbx_seq_one_letter_code
_entity_poly.pdbx_strand_id
1 'polypeptide(L)'
;MSHYCDLAPGHPFHGPYHDHEYGFPVAEDTPLFERLVLEINQAGLSWLTVLKKRAAFRAAFDGFAIDRVAAYGEAERARLLADAGIIRNRLKVDAVIHNAGVIQALREEHGSLAAWLDHHHPLPHAEWVRLFKRTFRFTGPEITGEFLMSTGYLPGAHRDDCPVQARILTAGPRWVER
;
A
#
# COMPACT_ATOMS: atom_id res chain seq x y z
N MET A 1 0.90 14.46 -9.41
CA MET A 1 1.88 14.96 -8.43
C MET A 1 3.19 15.21 -9.15
N SER A 2 3.54 16.45 -9.50
CA SER A 2 4.77 16.75 -10.26
C SER A 2 6.00 17.04 -9.39
N HIS A 3 5.78 17.45 -8.13
CA HIS A 3 6.84 17.92 -7.23
C HIS A 3 7.61 16.77 -6.54
N TYR A 4 7.03 15.56 -6.48
CA TYR A 4 7.70 14.43 -5.84
C TYR A 4 8.96 14.00 -6.63
N CYS A 5 8.90 14.05 -7.96
CA CYS A 5 10.04 13.78 -8.84
C CYS A 5 11.17 14.80 -8.71
N ASP A 6 10.91 16.00 -8.17
CA ASP A 6 11.96 16.99 -7.87
C ASP A 6 12.61 16.77 -6.52
N LEU A 7 11.81 16.39 -5.50
CA LEU A 7 12.28 16.29 -4.12
C LEU A 7 12.91 14.95 -3.76
N ALA A 8 12.45 13.87 -4.41
CA ALA A 8 12.84 12.53 -4.01
C ALA A 8 14.30 12.18 -4.39
N PRO A 9 14.80 12.51 -5.61
CA PRO A 9 16.15 12.15 -6.01
C PRO A 9 17.22 12.65 -5.01
N GLY A 10 18.13 11.77 -4.61
CA GLY A 10 19.20 12.07 -3.64
C GLY A 10 18.76 12.12 -2.17
N HIS A 11 17.46 12.12 -1.86
CA HIS A 11 16.99 12.03 -0.48
C HIS A 11 17.09 10.57 0.03
N PRO A 12 17.65 10.30 1.23
CA PRO A 12 17.99 8.95 1.68
C PRO A 12 16.82 7.96 1.80
N PHE A 13 15.62 8.44 2.13
CA PHE A 13 14.40 7.62 2.19
C PHE A 13 13.53 7.73 0.93
N HIS A 14 13.26 8.95 0.46
CA HIS A 14 12.41 9.17 -0.71
C HIS A 14 13.05 8.73 -2.04
N GLY A 15 14.36 8.87 -2.22
CA GLY A 15 15.06 8.52 -3.46
C GLY A 15 14.89 7.04 -3.80
N PRO A 16 15.32 6.10 -2.93
CA PRO A 16 15.13 4.67 -3.20
C PRO A 16 13.67 4.28 -3.43
N TYR A 17 12.76 4.87 -2.66
CA TYR A 17 11.33 4.64 -2.80
C TYR A 17 10.78 5.12 -4.15
N HIS A 18 11.15 6.33 -4.57
CA HIS A 18 10.78 6.92 -5.84
C HIS A 18 11.35 6.11 -7.01
N ASP A 19 12.64 5.77 -6.95
CA ASP A 19 13.39 5.19 -8.06
C ASP A 19 13.08 3.72 -8.32
N HIS A 20 12.53 3.00 -7.33
CA HIS A 20 12.39 1.55 -7.39
C HIS A 20 11.04 1.00 -6.95
N GLU A 21 10.17 1.79 -6.32
CA GLU A 21 8.91 1.27 -5.76
C GLU A 21 7.68 2.06 -6.18
N TYR A 22 7.69 3.39 -6.09
CA TYR A 22 6.50 4.19 -6.31
C TYR A 22 6.07 4.18 -7.78
N GLY A 23 4.93 3.55 -8.07
CA GLY A 23 4.37 3.46 -9.42
C GLY A 23 4.79 2.21 -10.19
N PHE A 24 5.71 1.40 -9.65
CA PHE A 24 6.06 0.11 -10.24
C PHE A 24 4.94 -0.91 -9.96
N PRO A 25 4.66 -1.82 -10.92
CA PRO A 25 3.68 -2.88 -10.70
C PRO A 25 4.12 -3.82 -9.58
N VAL A 26 3.17 -4.24 -8.75
CA VAL A 26 3.38 -5.18 -7.66
C VAL A 26 2.40 -6.34 -7.82
N ALA A 27 2.91 -7.54 -8.05
CA ALA A 27 2.10 -8.73 -8.34
C ALA A 27 1.97 -9.70 -7.14
N GLU A 28 2.73 -9.48 -6.08
CA GLU A 28 2.75 -10.36 -4.90
C GLU A 28 1.90 -9.78 -3.77
N ASP A 29 1.10 -10.64 -3.13
CA ASP A 29 0.15 -10.25 -2.08
C ASP A 29 0.81 -9.63 -0.85
N THR A 30 1.94 -10.16 -0.39
CA THR A 30 2.60 -9.63 0.82
C THR A 30 3.13 -8.21 0.59
N PRO A 31 3.86 -7.90 -0.51
CA PRO A 31 4.19 -6.54 -0.88
C PRO A 31 2.97 -5.61 -1.09
N LEU A 32 1.89 -6.10 -1.71
CA LEU A 32 0.64 -5.33 -1.84
C LEU A 32 0.03 -5.01 -0.48
N PHE A 33 -0.05 -6.01 0.42
CA PHE A 33 -0.57 -5.81 1.76
C PHE A 33 0.32 -4.86 2.57
N GLU A 34 1.64 -5.02 2.50
CA GLU A 34 2.59 -4.06 3.09
C GLU A 34 2.29 -2.64 2.61
N ARG A 35 2.15 -2.41 1.29
CA ARG A 35 1.80 -1.10 0.74
C ARG A 35 0.52 -0.55 1.36
N LEU A 36 -0.57 -1.33 1.34
CA LEU A 36 -1.86 -0.91 1.87
C LEU A 36 -1.76 -0.50 3.35
N VAL A 37 -1.02 -1.28 4.15
CA VAL A 37 -0.80 -0.97 5.57
C VAL A 37 -0.02 0.33 5.74
N LEU A 38 1.01 0.58 4.92
CA LEU A 38 1.78 1.82 4.99
C LEU A 38 0.91 3.04 4.62
N GLU A 39 0.07 2.95 3.58
CA GLU A 39 -0.84 4.03 3.20
C GLU A 39 -1.90 4.32 4.28
N ILE A 40 -2.49 3.27 4.88
CA ILE A 40 -3.40 3.42 6.03
C ILE A 40 -2.71 4.17 7.18
N ASN A 41 -1.43 3.87 7.41
CA ASN A 41 -0.66 4.47 8.48
C ASN A 41 -0.18 5.89 8.17
N GLN A 42 -0.09 6.28 6.89
CA GLN A 42 0.26 7.63 6.46
C GLN A 42 -0.80 8.68 6.82
N ALA A 43 -2.08 8.31 6.95
CA ALA A 43 -3.15 9.26 7.27
C ALA A 43 -2.83 10.15 8.50
N GLY A 44 -2.71 11.45 8.27
CA GLY A 44 -2.36 12.46 9.30
C GLY A 44 -0.86 12.63 9.57
N LEU A 45 0.03 12.05 8.75
CA LEU A 45 1.48 12.11 8.89
C LEU A 45 2.16 12.31 7.52
N SER A 46 3.44 12.67 7.53
CA SER A 46 4.23 12.70 6.29
C SER A 46 4.62 11.29 5.85
N TRP A 47 4.71 11.07 4.53
CA TRP A 47 5.21 9.79 3.99
C TRP A 47 6.63 9.46 4.48
N LEU A 48 7.49 10.47 4.66
CA LEU A 48 8.80 10.32 5.28
C LEU A 48 8.75 9.64 6.65
N THR A 49 7.74 9.97 7.46
CA THR A 49 7.54 9.37 8.79
C THR A 49 7.27 7.87 8.67
N VAL A 50 6.44 7.49 7.69
CA VAL A 50 6.11 6.09 7.41
C VAL A 50 7.33 5.35 6.86
N LEU A 51 8.05 5.92 5.90
CA LEU A 51 9.28 5.31 5.34
C LEU A 51 10.35 5.07 6.42
N LYS A 52 10.58 6.04 7.31
CA LYS A 52 11.52 5.89 8.44
C LYS A 52 11.12 4.77 9.40
N LYS A 53 9.82 4.49 9.53
CA LYS A 53 9.27 3.46 10.41
C LYS A 53 9.04 2.12 9.71
N ARG A 54 9.25 2.02 8.40
CA ARG A 54 8.90 0.83 7.61
C ARG A 54 9.52 -0.46 8.13
N ALA A 55 10.80 -0.43 8.52
CA ALA A 55 11.47 -1.59 9.10
C ALA A 55 10.83 -2.04 10.43
N ALA A 56 10.44 -1.08 11.28
CA ALA A 56 9.71 -1.37 12.52
C ALA A 56 8.31 -1.91 12.24
N PHE A 57 7.58 -1.36 11.25
CA PHE A 57 6.30 -1.91 10.80
C PHE A 57 6.45 -3.36 10.32
N ARG A 58 7.46 -3.65 9.50
CA ARG A 58 7.71 -5.01 9.00
C ARG A 58 7.97 -5.98 10.16
N ALA A 59 8.77 -5.60 11.14
CA ALA A 59 9.00 -6.43 12.32
C ALA A 59 7.72 -6.59 13.17
N ALA A 60 6.98 -5.50 13.40
CA ALA A 60 5.80 -5.50 14.25
C ALA A 60 4.65 -6.36 13.68
N PHE A 61 4.50 -6.37 12.36
CA PHE A 61 3.49 -7.12 11.62
C PHE A 61 4.01 -8.43 11.01
N ASP A 62 5.02 -9.06 11.61
CA ASP A 62 5.50 -10.39 11.23
C ASP A 62 5.85 -10.53 9.74
N GLY A 63 6.54 -9.52 9.19
CA GLY A 63 6.89 -9.48 7.77
C GLY A 63 5.70 -9.24 6.84
N PHE A 64 4.57 -8.77 7.38
CA PHE A 64 3.28 -8.67 6.69
C PHE A 64 2.78 -10.02 6.16
N ALA A 65 3.10 -11.12 6.86
CA ALA A 65 2.52 -12.42 6.59
C ALA A 65 1.01 -12.38 6.87
N ILE A 66 0.21 -12.28 5.81
CA ILE A 66 -1.24 -12.01 5.86
C ILE A 66 -1.96 -12.96 6.82
N ASP A 67 -1.72 -14.27 6.74
CA ASP A 67 -2.43 -15.24 7.57
C ASP A 67 -2.06 -15.12 9.06
N ARG A 68 -0.81 -14.73 9.36
CA ARG A 68 -0.38 -14.45 10.74
C ARG A 68 -1.05 -13.18 11.27
N VAL A 69 -1.05 -12.12 10.48
CA VAL A 69 -1.66 -10.84 10.87
C VAL A 69 -3.17 -10.96 11.01
N ALA A 70 -3.84 -11.74 10.16
CA ALA A 70 -5.26 -12.05 10.25
C ALA A 70 -5.62 -12.77 11.55
N ALA A 71 -4.71 -13.61 12.06
CA ALA A 71 -4.89 -14.36 13.31
C ALA A 71 -4.59 -13.55 14.59
N TYR A 72 -4.15 -12.29 14.48
CA TYR A 72 -3.81 -11.47 15.65
C TYR A 72 -5.00 -11.25 16.59
N GLY A 73 -4.81 -11.62 17.86
CA GLY A 73 -5.77 -11.45 18.94
C GLY A 73 -5.50 -10.20 19.79
N GLU A 74 -6.11 -10.16 20.98
CA GLU A 74 -5.95 -9.04 21.92
C GLU A 74 -4.50 -8.88 22.39
N ALA A 75 -3.75 -9.98 22.51
CA ALA A 75 -2.34 -9.93 22.91
C ALA A 75 -1.48 -9.18 21.88
N GLU A 76 -1.65 -9.48 20.59
CA GLU A 76 -0.93 -8.80 19.52
C GLU A 76 -1.37 -7.35 19.38
N ARG A 77 -2.66 -7.05 19.54
CA ARG A 77 -3.16 -5.66 19.57
C ARG A 77 -2.51 -4.86 20.70
N ALA A 78 -2.48 -5.42 21.90
CA ALA A 78 -1.84 -4.78 23.06
C ALA A 78 -0.33 -4.57 22.82
N ARG A 79 0.36 -5.57 22.28
CA ARG A 79 1.79 -5.48 21.89
C ARG A 79 2.03 -4.36 20.89
N LEU A 80 1.24 -4.30 19.81
CA LEU A 80 1.35 -3.28 18.77
C LEU A 80 1.07 -1.87 19.32
N LEU A 81 0.08 -1.73 20.20
CA LEU A 81 -0.24 -0.46 20.85
C LEU A 81 0.82 0.02 21.85
N ALA A 82 1.64 -0.89 22.37
CA ALA A 82 2.78 -0.56 23.22
C ALA A 82 4.05 -0.21 22.42
N ASP A 83 4.14 -0.61 21.15
CA ASP A 83 5.34 -0.48 20.32
C ASP A 83 5.55 0.97 19.80
N ALA A 84 6.57 1.64 20.33
CA ALA A 84 6.94 3.00 19.92
C ALA A 84 7.61 3.08 18.52
N GLY A 85 8.04 1.94 17.98
CA GLY A 85 8.60 1.80 16.64
C GLY A 85 7.57 2.12 15.54
N ILE A 86 6.29 1.82 15.79
CA ILE A 86 5.19 2.05 14.83
C ILE A 86 4.31 3.26 15.23
N ILE A 87 3.16 3.40 14.57
CA ILE A 87 2.14 4.41 14.87
C ILE A 87 1.09 3.77 15.78
N ARG A 88 1.10 4.17 17.06
CA ARG A 88 0.25 3.61 18.12
C ARG A 88 -1.17 4.17 18.06
N ASN A 89 -1.94 3.73 17.07
CA ASN A 89 -3.33 4.10 16.88
C ASN A 89 -4.21 2.84 16.80
N ARG A 90 -5.13 2.68 17.76
CA ARG A 90 -5.98 1.50 17.87
C ARG A 90 -6.83 1.25 16.63
N LEU A 91 -7.44 2.29 16.08
CA LEU A 91 -8.29 2.15 14.90
C LEU A 91 -7.48 1.69 13.67
N LYS A 92 -6.26 2.19 13.50
CA LYS A 92 -5.36 1.75 12.41
C LYS A 92 -4.90 0.30 12.60
N VAL A 93 -4.49 -0.08 13.82
CA VAL A 93 -4.12 -1.48 14.13
C VAL A 93 -5.28 -2.42 13.86
N ASP A 94 -6.48 -2.06 14.33
CA ASP A 94 -7.67 -2.89 14.15
C ASP A 94 -8.06 -3.01 12.66
N ALA A 95 -7.87 -1.95 11.89
CA ALA A 95 -8.10 -1.96 10.44
C ALA A 95 -7.10 -2.87 9.71
N VAL A 96 -5.81 -2.82 10.05
CA VAL A 96 -4.78 -3.69 9.44
C VAL A 96 -5.09 -5.16 9.66
N ILE A 97 -5.44 -5.54 10.90
CA ILE A 97 -5.78 -6.94 11.24
C ILE A 97 -7.05 -7.38 10.51
N HIS A 98 -8.09 -6.52 10.48
CA HIS A 98 -9.31 -6.82 9.74
C HIS A 98 -9.05 -6.99 8.24
N ASN A 99 -8.26 -6.10 7.64
CA ASN A 99 -7.96 -6.13 6.22
C ASN A 99 -7.13 -7.38 5.85
N ALA A 100 -6.23 -7.84 6.71
CA ALA A 100 -5.55 -9.13 6.51
C ALA A 100 -6.55 -10.30 6.40
N GLY A 101 -7.54 -10.35 7.29
CA GLY A 101 -8.61 -11.36 7.22
C GLY A 101 -9.47 -11.25 5.97
N VAL A 102 -9.76 -10.03 5.50
CA VAL A 102 -10.45 -9.83 4.21
C VAL A 102 -9.61 -10.35 3.04
N ILE A 103 -8.31 -10.05 3.01
CA ILE A 103 -7.40 -10.52 1.95
C ILE A 103 -7.31 -12.06 1.97
N GLN A 104 -7.33 -12.68 3.14
CA GLN A 104 -7.39 -14.13 3.26
C GLN A 104 -8.63 -14.71 2.56
N ALA A 105 -9.82 -14.13 2.76
CA ALA A 105 -11.03 -14.54 2.05
C ALA A 105 -10.96 -14.26 0.54
N LEU A 106 -10.40 -13.11 0.13
CA LEU A 106 -10.22 -12.79 -1.29
C LEU A 106 -9.29 -13.79 -1.99
N ARG A 107 -8.28 -14.34 -1.30
CA ARG A 107 -7.41 -15.39 -1.84
C ARG A 107 -8.18 -16.68 -2.13
N GLU A 108 -9.20 -17.01 -1.33
CA GLU A 108 -10.04 -18.18 -1.58
C GLU A 108 -10.91 -18.00 -2.82
N GLU A 109 -11.42 -16.78 -3.04
CA GLU A 109 -12.34 -16.46 -4.15
C GLU A 109 -11.62 -16.14 -5.47
N HIS A 110 -10.51 -15.41 -5.42
CA HIS A 110 -9.78 -14.87 -6.58
C HIS A 110 -8.38 -15.46 -6.75
N GLY A 111 -7.92 -16.29 -5.81
CA GLY A 111 -6.56 -16.86 -5.81
C GLY A 111 -5.50 -15.95 -5.18
N SER A 112 -5.65 -14.63 -5.26
CA SER A 112 -4.73 -13.64 -4.66
C SER A 112 -5.36 -12.25 -4.58
N LEU A 113 -4.77 -11.35 -3.77
CA LEU A 113 -5.12 -9.92 -3.79
C LEU A 113 -4.78 -9.28 -5.13
N ALA A 114 -3.65 -9.64 -5.73
CA ALA A 114 -3.28 -9.16 -7.07
C ALA A 114 -4.33 -9.55 -8.12
N ALA A 115 -4.77 -10.81 -8.11
CA ALA A 115 -5.82 -11.28 -9.02
C ALA A 115 -7.18 -10.62 -8.75
N TRP A 116 -7.50 -10.29 -7.50
CA TRP A 116 -8.70 -9.51 -7.18
C TRP A 116 -8.63 -8.08 -7.75
N LEU A 117 -7.47 -7.42 -7.63
CA LEU A 117 -7.26 -6.10 -8.24
C LEU A 117 -7.35 -6.19 -9.77
N ASP A 118 -6.71 -7.18 -10.37
CA ASP A 118 -6.74 -7.41 -11.82
C ASP A 118 -8.17 -7.71 -12.31
N HIS A 119 -8.94 -8.50 -11.57
CA HIS A 119 -10.34 -8.82 -11.90
C HIS A 119 -11.23 -7.57 -11.98
N HIS A 120 -10.95 -6.57 -11.15
CA HIS A 120 -11.70 -5.32 -11.15
C HIS A 120 -11.10 -4.27 -12.10
N HIS A 121 -9.83 -4.37 -12.47
CA HIS A 121 -9.22 -3.41 -13.38
C HIS A 121 -9.78 -3.53 -14.82
N PRO A 122 -10.02 -2.42 -15.54
CA PRO A 122 -9.89 -1.02 -15.10
C PRO A 122 -11.16 -0.47 -14.43
N LEU A 123 -10.98 0.35 -13.39
CA LEU A 123 -12.04 1.21 -12.84
C LEU A 123 -11.62 2.67 -12.77
N PRO A 124 -12.56 3.62 -12.94
CA PRO A 124 -12.35 5.01 -12.56
C PRO A 124 -12.01 5.14 -11.08
N HIS A 125 -11.22 6.15 -10.70
CA HIS A 125 -10.80 6.37 -9.31
C HIS A 125 -12.00 6.40 -8.32
N ALA A 126 -13.11 7.04 -8.68
CA ALA A 126 -14.29 7.07 -7.81
C ALA A 126 -14.90 5.68 -7.55
N GLU A 127 -14.80 4.78 -8.52
CA GLU A 127 -15.29 3.39 -8.40
C GLU A 127 -14.35 2.53 -7.59
N TRP A 128 -13.03 2.70 -7.76
CA TRP A 128 -12.03 2.11 -6.88
C TRP A 128 -12.28 2.48 -5.42
N VAL A 129 -12.50 3.77 -5.14
CA VAL A 129 -12.79 4.23 -3.77
C VAL A 129 -14.07 3.60 -3.23
N ARG A 130 -15.12 3.47 -4.04
CA ARG A 130 -16.36 2.78 -3.63
C ARG A 130 -16.11 1.31 -3.34
N LEU A 131 -15.33 0.62 -4.17
CA LEU A 131 -14.99 -0.79 -3.98
C LEU A 131 -14.19 -0.98 -2.70
N PHE A 132 -13.09 -0.25 -2.54
CA PHE A 132 -12.21 -0.34 -1.38
C PHE A 132 -12.91 -0.03 -0.07
N LYS A 133 -13.84 0.94 -0.03
CA LYS A 133 -14.62 1.26 1.18
C LYS A 133 -15.63 0.19 1.58
N ARG A 134 -16.12 -0.60 0.62
CA ARG A 134 -17.01 -1.74 0.91
C ARG A 134 -16.21 -2.98 1.34
N THR A 135 -15.00 -3.14 0.81
CA THR A 135 -14.17 -4.33 1.03
C THR A 135 -13.28 -4.21 2.26
N PHE A 136 -12.64 -3.06 2.47
CA PHE A 136 -11.61 -2.85 3.48
C PHE A 136 -11.99 -1.74 4.47
N ARG A 137 -11.31 -1.72 5.62
CA ARG A 137 -11.37 -0.64 6.61
C ARG A 137 -10.24 0.35 6.41
N PHE A 138 -10.51 1.62 6.75
CA PHE A 138 -9.54 2.73 6.65
C PHE A 138 -9.04 2.99 5.22
N THR A 139 -9.87 2.74 4.20
CA THR A 139 -9.52 2.95 2.79
C THR A 139 -10.30 4.13 2.21
N GLY A 140 -9.99 5.33 2.74
CA GLY A 140 -10.53 6.59 2.21
C GLY A 140 -10.07 6.90 0.78
N PRO A 141 -10.56 7.99 0.16
CA PRO A 141 -10.19 8.37 -1.20
C PRO A 141 -8.68 8.54 -1.40
N GLU A 142 -8.00 9.25 -0.48
CA GLU A 142 -6.56 9.48 -0.54
C GLU A 142 -5.77 8.18 -0.43
N ILE A 143 -6.07 7.35 0.58
CA ILE A 143 -5.39 6.06 0.81
C ILE A 143 -5.58 5.12 -0.38
N THR A 144 -6.80 5.03 -0.92
CA THR A 144 -7.07 4.18 -2.08
C THR A 144 -6.34 4.68 -3.32
N GLY A 145 -6.36 5.99 -3.56
CA GLY A 145 -5.65 6.62 -4.66
C GLY A 145 -4.14 6.38 -4.60
N GLU A 146 -3.51 6.64 -3.47
CA GLU A 146 -2.06 6.43 -3.28
C GLU A 146 -1.70 4.94 -3.34
N PHE A 147 -2.51 4.05 -2.77
CA PHE A 147 -2.30 2.60 -2.88
C PHE A 147 -2.27 2.16 -4.35
N LEU A 148 -3.29 2.51 -5.13
CA LEU A 148 -3.40 2.09 -6.54
C LEU A 148 -2.35 2.78 -7.43
N MET A 149 -2.03 4.04 -7.15
CA MET A 149 -1.02 4.76 -7.91
C MET A 149 0.38 4.22 -7.62
N SER A 150 0.71 3.99 -6.35
CA SER A 150 2.01 3.45 -5.93
C SER A 150 2.27 2.01 -6.38
N THR A 151 1.23 1.27 -6.76
CA THR A 151 1.30 -0.15 -7.18
C THR A 151 1.04 -0.35 -8.67
N GLY A 152 0.92 0.74 -9.45
CA GLY A 152 0.80 0.65 -10.91
C GLY A 152 -0.61 0.34 -11.43
N TYR A 153 -1.66 0.49 -10.63
CA TYR A 153 -3.07 0.38 -11.08
C TYR A 153 -3.70 1.71 -11.51
N LEU A 154 -3.13 2.84 -11.08
CA LEU A 154 -3.52 4.18 -11.55
C LEU A 154 -2.29 4.97 -12.02
N PRO A 155 -2.44 5.84 -13.05
CA PRO A 155 -1.37 6.70 -13.51
C PRO A 155 -1.11 7.85 -12.52
N GLY A 156 0.02 8.54 -12.70
CA GLY A 156 0.31 9.81 -12.03
C GLY A 156 1.36 9.76 -10.91
N ALA A 157 1.97 8.59 -10.67
CA ALA A 157 3.07 8.41 -9.71
C ALA A 157 4.29 9.25 -10.08
N HIS A 158 4.58 9.34 -11.38
CA HIS A 158 5.68 10.13 -11.94
C HIS A 158 5.15 11.01 -13.07
N ARG A 159 5.83 12.13 -13.31
CA ARG A 159 5.64 12.97 -14.50
C ARG A 159 6.30 12.33 -15.72
N ASP A 160 5.81 12.69 -16.92
CA ASP A 160 6.23 12.07 -18.18
C ASP A 160 7.73 12.24 -18.51
N ASP A 161 8.34 13.34 -18.04
CA ASP A 161 9.77 13.63 -18.22
C ASP A 161 10.66 13.08 -17.09
N CYS A 162 10.08 12.38 -16.10
CA CYS A 162 10.87 11.70 -15.08
C CYS A 162 11.58 10.48 -15.69
N PRO A 163 12.91 10.31 -15.54
CA PRO A 163 13.61 9.13 -16.04
C PRO A 163 13.07 7.79 -15.49
N VAL A 164 12.49 7.81 -14.30
CA VAL A 164 11.87 6.62 -13.68
C VAL A 164 10.57 6.22 -14.40
N GLN A 165 9.85 7.18 -15.00
CA GLN A 165 8.61 6.89 -15.74
C GLN A 165 8.85 5.92 -16.89
N ALA A 166 9.95 6.07 -17.64
CA ALA A 166 10.31 5.14 -18.72
C ALA A 166 10.55 3.70 -18.20
N ARG A 167 11.14 3.57 -17.00
CA ARG A 167 11.37 2.27 -16.34
C ARG A 167 10.07 1.65 -15.87
N ILE A 168 9.15 2.45 -15.34
CA ILE A 168 7.81 2.00 -14.97
C ILE A 168 7.07 1.50 -16.21
N LEU A 169 7.00 2.29 -17.29
CA LEU A 169 6.36 1.87 -18.54
C LEU A 169 6.92 0.55 -19.09
N THR A 170 8.25 0.36 -19.00
CA THR A 170 8.91 -0.90 -19.38
C THR A 170 8.51 -2.07 -18.48
N ALA A 171 8.27 -1.82 -17.19
CA ALA A 171 7.82 -2.83 -16.24
C ALA A 171 6.35 -3.25 -16.44
N GLY A 172 5.57 -2.53 -17.26
CA GLY A 172 4.19 -2.88 -17.61
C GLY A 172 3.20 -2.69 -16.45
N PRO A 173 2.95 -1.45 -15.98
CA PRO A 173 1.93 -1.19 -14.99
C PRO A 173 0.55 -1.42 -15.59
N ARG A 174 -0.40 -1.90 -14.77
CA ARG A 174 -1.75 -2.25 -15.19
C ARG A 174 -2.48 -1.10 -15.88
N TRP A 175 -2.31 0.14 -15.44
CA TRP A 175 -2.97 1.30 -16.07
C TRP A 175 -2.59 1.56 -17.53
N VAL A 176 -1.52 0.93 -18.05
CA VAL A 176 -1.15 0.97 -19.47
C VAL A 176 -1.90 -0.09 -20.29
N GLU A 177 -2.28 -1.21 -19.66
CA GLU A 177 -3.04 -2.29 -20.27
C GLU A 177 -4.50 -1.82 -20.45
N ARG A 178 -4.97 -1.78 -21.71
CA ARG A 178 -6.34 -1.32 -22.06
C ARG A 178 -7.35 -2.44 -21.99
#